data_AF-A0AA41U4M4-F1
#
_entry.id   AF-A0AA41U4M4-F1
#
_cell.length_a   1.000
_cell.length_b   1.000
_cell.length_c   1.000
_cell.angle_alpha   90.00
_cell.angle_beta   90.00
_cell.angle_gamma   90.00
#
_symmetry.space_group_name_H-M   'P 1'
#
loop_
_entity.id
_entity.type
_entity.pdbx_description
1 polymer ?
#
loop_
_entity_poly.entity_id
_entity_poly.type
_entity_poly.pdbx_seq_one_letter_code
_entity_poly.pdbx_strand_id
1 'polypeptide(L)'
;MLRRAQIAGIGLVVVLVLAACQDADAEGGKPSSGATGTGSASPGPASSAPQPAPSLSGLPPLPDAETRAKYVAALEAVDPRIVGSDVDGVVERGRTTCRSIAANMNHAKLITETKKKFARTGYIVGTAHAEAIVRAANTHLCPSYGA
;
A
#
# COMPACT_ATOMS: atom_id res chain seq x y z
N MET A 1 -19.60 -6.95 37.08
CA MET A 1 -18.73 -6.63 38.25
C MET A 1 -17.28 -6.67 37.76
N LEU A 2 -16.82 -5.64 37.05
CA LEU A 2 -16.11 -4.43 37.50
C LEU A 2 -14.61 -4.67 37.79
N ARG A 3 -13.77 -3.77 37.22
CA ARG A 3 -12.38 -3.33 37.57
C ARG A 3 -11.38 -3.67 36.44
N ARG A 4 -10.58 -2.77 35.80
CA ARG A 4 -10.10 -1.37 36.00
C ARG A 4 -9.64 -0.87 34.59
N ALA A 5 -9.87 0.33 34.06
CA ALA A 5 -9.58 1.72 34.44
C ALA A 5 -8.08 2.13 34.43
N GLN A 6 -7.73 3.00 33.44
CA GLN A 6 -6.63 4.01 33.32
C GLN A 6 -5.20 3.49 33.05
N ILE A 7 -4.39 4.11 32.16
CA ILE A 7 -3.50 5.29 32.30
C ILE A 7 -3.07 5.70 30.85
N ALA A 8 -3.25 6.91 30.28
CA ALA A 8 -2.82 8.29 30.58
C ALA A 8 -1.35 8.65 30.19
N GLY A 9 -1.22 9.59 29.23
CA GLY A 9 -0.01 10.43 28.99
C GLY A 9 1.10 9.80 28.13
N ILE A 10 1.95 10.50 27.35
CA ILE A 10 2.34 11.91 27.20
C ILE A 10 3.00 12.03 25.81
N GLY A 11 2.83 13.18 25.15
CA GLY A 11 3.40 13.46 23.84
C GLY A 11 4.90 13.73 23.83
N LEU A 12 5.50 13.56 22.66
CA LEU A 12 6.78 14.18 22.30
C LEU A 12 6.64 14.76 20.90
N VAL A 13 6.52 16.08 20.83
CA VAL A 13 6.67 16.87 19.61
C VAL A 13 8.17 17.00 19.35
N VAL A 14 8.62 16.59 18.16
CA VAL A 14 9.93 16.99 17.63
C VAL A 14 9.69 17.60 16.25
N VAL A 15 9.73 18.93 16.22
CA VAL A 15 9.89 19.74 15.02
C VAL A 15 11.38 19.79 14.72
N LEU A 16 11.78 19.39 13.50
CA LEU A 16 13.10 19.70 12.96
C LEU A 16 12.94 20.13 11.51
N VAL A 17 13.37 21.36 11.28
CA VAL A 17 13.21 22.20 10.12
C VAL A 17 14.58 22.33 9.43
N LEU A 18 14.54 22.58 8.11
CA LEU A 18 15.60 23.09 7.22
C LEU A 18 16.79 22.15 6.88
N ALA A 19 16.82 21.76 5.61
CA ALA A 19 18.03 21.88 4.79
C ALA A 19 17.62 22.08 3.32
N ALA A 20 17.43 23.35 2.95
CA ALA A 20 17.52 23.79 1.57
C ALA A 20 19.00 23.72 1.17
N CYS A 21 19.34 22.94 0.14
CA CYS A 21 20.57 23.10 -0.60
C CYS A 21 20.18 23.38 -2.06
N GLN A 22 20.25 24.66 -2.36
CA GLN A 22 20.39 25.20 -3.70
C GLN A 22 21.82 24.91 -4.15
N ASP A 23 21.98 24.28 -5.31
CA ASP A 23 23.20 24.45 -6.10
C ASP A 23 22.77 24.80 -7.52
N ALA A 24 23.29 25.94 -7.95
CA ALA A 24 23.02 26.62 -9.18
C ALA A 24 24.27 26.55 -10.08
N ASP A 25 24.05 26.30 -11.37
CA ASP A 25 24.94 26.64 -12.49
C ASP A 25 24.00 26.84 -13.70
N ALA A 26 23.74 28.08 -14.17
CA ALA A 26 24.55 28.87 -15.11
C ALA A 26 24.80 28.09 -16.43
N GLU A 27 24.45 28.51 -17.65
CA GLU A 27 24.42 29.83 -18.29
C GLU A 27 23.76 29.73 -19.69
N GLY A 28 23.14 30.82 -20.16
CA GLY A 28 23.19 31.21 -21.58
C GLY A 28 22.03 30.84 -22.54
N GLY A 29 21.21 31.86 -22.93
CA GLY A 29 20.97 32.07 -24.37
C GLY A 29 19.54 32.21 -24.97
N LYS A 30 18.72 33.16 -24.49
CA LYS A 30 17.78 34.06 -25.24
C LYS A 30 16.55 33.47 -26.02
N PRO A 31 15.41 34.20 -26.12
CA PRO A 31 14.07 33.64 -26.20
C PRO A 31 13.51 33.59 -27.62
N SER A 32 12.46 32.79 -27.80
CA SER A 32 11.50 33.00 -28.89
C SER A 32 10.10 33.18 -28.29
N SER A 33 9.62 34.41 -28.41
CA SER A 33 8.21 34.75 -28.25
C SER A 33 7.38 34.01 -29.30
N GLY A 34 6.22 33.48 -28.91
CA GLY A 34 5.27 33.00 -29.91
C GLY A 34 4.01 32.38 -29.34
N ALA A 35 2.93 33.16 -29.42
CA ALA A 35 1.53 32.75 -29.50
C ALA A 35 0.79 32.39 -28.21
N THR A 36 0.09 33.42 -27.74
CA THR A 36 -1.28 33.41 -27.20
C THR A 36 -2.11 32.20 -27.66
N GLY A 37 -2.63 31.46 -26.70
CA GLY A 37 -3.68 30.47 -26.90
C GLY A 37 -4.58 30.45 -25.68
N THR A 38 -5.57 31.35 -25.64
CA THR A 38 -6.73 31.25 -24.75
C THR A 38 -7.46 29.95 -25.07
N GLY A 39 -7.33 28.98 -24.18
CA GLY A 39 -8.09 27.74 -24.20
C GLY A 39 -8.53 27.43 -22.78
N SER A 40 -9.61 28.06 -22.34
CA SER A 40 -10.34 27.66 -21.14
C SER A 40 -10.89 26.25 -21.39
N ALA A 41 -10.19 25.24 -20.91
CA ALA A 41 -10.68 23.88 -20.84
C ALA A 41 -10.86 23.52 -19.36
N SER A 42 -12.13 23.35 -19.00
CA SER A 42 -12.60 22.85 -17.72
C SER A 42 -11.80 21.62 -17.28
N PRO A 43 -11.36 21.50 -16.02
CA PRO A 43 -10.79 20.26 -15.52
C PRO A 43 -11.93 19.25 -15.37
N GLY A 44 -12.16 18.46 -16.42
CA GLY A 44 -12.88 17.19 -16.27
C GLY A 44 -12.12 16.29 -15.30
N PRO A 45 -12.81 15.47 -14.49
CA PRO A 45 -12.15 14.59 -13.54
C PRO A 45 -11.19 13.67 -14.29
N ALA A 46 -9.90 13.78 -13.96
CA ALA A 46 -8.89 12.86 -14.44
C ALA A 46 -9.26 11.45 -13.95
N SER A 47 -9.90 10.66 -14.80
CA SER A 47 -9.83 9.20 -14.71
C SER A 47 -8.38 8.83 -14.98
N SER A 48 -7.57 8.86 -13.93
CA SER A 48 -6.24 8.24 -13.91
C SER A 48 -6.45 6.75 -14.18
N ALA A 49 -6.30 6.35 -15.43
CA ALA A 49 -6.15 4.94 -15.78
C ALA A 49 -4.96 4.40 -14.98
N PRO A 50 -5.10 3.26 -14.27
CA PRO A 50 -4.00 2.74 -13.46
C PRO A 50 -2.81 2.42 -14.36
N GLN A 51 -1.70 3.11 -14.15
CA GLN A 51 -0.43 2.76 -14.81
C GLN A 51 -0.06 1.33 -14.40
N PRO A 52 0.34 0.47 -15.36
CA PRO A 52 0.80 -0.87 -15.03
C PRO A 52 2.08 -0.76 -14.19
N ALA A 53 2.01 -1.21 -12.94
CA ALA A 53 3.17 -1.31 -12.07
C ALA A 53 4.19 -2.31 -12.65
N PRO A 54 5.50 -2.08 -12.50
CA PRO A 54 6.52 -3.00 -12.99
C PRO A 54 6.32 -4.40 -12.40
N SER A 55 6.38 -5.42 -13.26
CA SER A 55 6.32 -6.81 -12.84
C SER A 55 7.59 -7.16 -12.05
N LEU A 56 7.47 -7.27 -10.73
CA LEU A 56 8.52 -7.86 -9.89
C LEU A 56 8.54 -9.37 -10.17
N SER A 57 9.70 -9.91 -10.57
CA SER A 57 9.89 -11.33 -10.87
C SER A 57 9.34 -12.21 -9.74
N GLY A 58 8.46 -13.16 -10.09
CA GLY A 58 7.86 -14.11 -9.14
C GLY A 58 6.65 -13.61 -8.35
N LEU A 59 6.12 -12.41 -8.62
CA LEU A 59 4.80 -11.97 -8.15
C LEU A 59 3.71 -12.27 -9.20
N PRO A 60 2.46 -12.54 -8.79
CA PRO A 60 1.34 -12.54 -9.72
C PRO A 60 1.24 -11.17 -10.43
N PRO A 61 0.64 -11.09 -11.63
CA PRO A 61 0.40 -9.81 -12.31
C PRO A 61 -0.36 -8.83 -11.40
N LEU A 62 -0.29 -7.54 -11.72
CA LEU A 62 -1.07 -6.56 -10.98
C LEU A 62 -2.57 -6.87 -11.21
N PRO A 63 -3.39 -6.98 -10.16
CA PRO A 63 -4.82 -7.24 -10.33
C PRO A 63 -5.48 -6.07 -11.03
N ASP A 64 -6.53 -6.36 -11.80
CA ASP A 64 -7.44 -5.34 -12.31
C ASP A 64 -8.19 -4.64 -11.16
N ALA A 65 -8.89 -3.55 -11.48
CA ALA A 65 -9.57 -2.72 -10.48
C ALA A 65 -10.66 -3.49 -9.69
N GLU A 66 -11.37 -4.43 -10.32
CA GLU A 66 -12.42 -5.22 -9.67
C GLU A 66 -11.79 -6.22 -8.68
N THR A 67 -10.77 -6.95 -9.13
CA THR A 67 -10.02 -7.89 -8.28
C THR A 67 -9.38 -7.16 -7.10
N ARG A 68 -8.81 -5.97 -7.33
CA ARG A 68 -8.27 -5.10 -6.28
C ARG A 68 -9.35 -4.74 -5.25
N ALA A 69 -10.51 -4.29 -5.70
CA ALA A 69 -11.61 -3.91 -4.82
C ALA A 69 -12.11 -5.09 -3.97
N LYS A 70 -12.24 -6.29 -4.56
CA LYS A 70 -12.63 -7.50 -3.82
C LYS A 70 -11.62 -7.87 -2.75
N TYR A 71 -10.32 -7.84 -3.08
CA TYR A 71 -9.26 -8.09 -2.10
C TYR A 71 -9.28 -7.08 -0.95
N VAL A 72 -9.43 -5.79 -1.26
CA VAL A 72 -9.49 -4.72 -0.25
C VAL A 72 -10.73 -4.90 0.65
N ALA A 73 -11.91 -5.13 0.07
CA ALA A 73 -13.13 -5.37 0.84
C ALA A 73 -13.00 -6.60 1.75
N ALA A 74 -12.35 -7.67 1.29
CA ALA A 74 -12.06 -8.83 2.11
C ALA A 74 -11.15 -8.49 3.31
N LEU A 75 -10.15 -7.63 3.11
CA LEU A 75 -9.28 -7.17 4.21
C LEU A 75 -10.01 -6.24 5.18
N GLU A 76 -10.87 -5.34 4.69
CA GLU A 76 -11.69 -4.47 5.55
C GLU A 76 -12.64 -5.27 6.44
N ALA A 77 -13.21 -6.35 5.91
CA ALA A 77 -14.05 -7.27 6.68
C ALA A 77 -13.28 -8.02 7.78
N VAL A 78 -11.96 -8.24 7.60
CA VAL A 78 -11.09 -8.81 8.64
C VAL A 78 -10.82 -7.75 9.71
N ASP A 79 -10.26 -6.61 9.31
CA ASP A 79 -10.03 -5.45 10.16
C ASP A 79 -9.70 -4.26 9.25
N PRO A 80 -10.46 -3.15 9.27
CA PRO A 80 -10.20 -1.99 8.41
C PRO A 80 -8.84 -1.34 8.69
N ARG A 81 -8.25 -1.62 9.86
CA ARG A 81 -6.87 -1.23 10.17
C ARG A 81 -5.83 -2.08 9.44
N ILE A 82 -6.18 -3.06 8.63
CA ILE A 82 -5.21 -3.75 7.75
C ILE A 82 -4.97 -2.89 6.50
N VAL A 83 -6.03 -2.32 5.93
CA VAL A 83 -5.98 -1.51 4.72
C VAL A 83 -5.36 -0.14 5.02
N GLY A 84 -5.89 0.57 6.01
CA GLY A 84 -5.45 1.96 6.28
C GLY A 84 -5.65 2.88 5.07
N SER A 85 -4.79 3.89 4.93
CA SER A 85 -4.89 4.88 3.85
C SER A 85 -4.15 4.49 2.56
N ASP A 86 -3.34 3.42 2.60
CA ASP A 86 -2.43 3.03 1.52
C ASP A 86 -2.92 1.74 0.83
N VAL A 87 -3.90 1.91 -0.06
CA VAL A 87 -4.55 0.80 -0.75
C VAL A 87 -3.61 0.10 -1.73
N ASP A 88 -2.82 0.86 -2.50
CA ASP A 88 -1.88 0.26 -3.45
C ASP A 88 -0.79 -0.54 -2.73
N GLY A 89 -0.23 -0.03 -1.63
CA GLY A 89 0.74 -0.79 -0.86
C GLY A 89 0.14 -1.97 -0.10
N VAL A 90 -1.15 -1.98 0.27
CA VAL A 90 -1.80 -3.19 0.83
C VAL A 90 -1.95 -4.30 -0.21
N VAL A 91 -2.23 -3.92 -1.46
CA VAL A 91 -2.32 -4.84 -2.60
C VAL A 91 -0.96 -5.42 -2.95
N GLU A 92 0.08 -4.58 -2.97
CA GLU A 92 1.45 -5.03 -3.23
C GLU A 92 1.98 -5.97 -2.13
N ARG A 93 1.65 -5.69 -0.87
CA ARG A 93 1.92 -6.60 0.24
C ARG A 93 1.20 -7.94 0.06
N GLY A 94 -0.06 -7.92 -0.40
CA GLY A 94 -0.81 -9.12 -0.77
C GLY A 94 -0.15 -9.95 -1.88
N ARG A 95 0.26 -9.29 -2.97
CA ARG A 95 1.00 -9.94 -4.06
C ARG A 95 2.32 -10.54 -3.58
N THR A 96 3.02 -9.86 -2.67
CA THR A 96 4.23 -10.38 -2.04
C THR A 96 3.95 -11.59 -1.14
N THR A 97 2.81 -11.64 -0.47
CA THR A 97 2.35 -12.84 0.27
C THR A 97 2.14 -14.01 -0.69
N CYS A 98 1.55 -13.77 -1.87
CA CYS A 98 1.41 -14.80 -2.90
C CYS A 98 2.74 -15.44 -3.34
N ARG A 99 3.82 -14.67 -3.42
CA ARG A 99 5.16 -15.23 -3.67
C ARG A 99 5.59 -16.21 -2.58
N SER A 100 5.23 -15.93 -1.32
CA SER A 100 5.56 -16.80 -0.19
C SER A 100 4.72 -18.09 -0.20
N ILE A 101 3.47 -18.01 -0.66
CA ILE A 101 2.60 -19.16 -0.92
C ILE A 101 3.18 -20.03 -2.04
N ALA A 102 3.53 -19.43 -3.19
CA ALA A 102 4.13 -20.13 -4.32
C ALA A 102 5.45 -20.84 -3.95
N ALA A 103 6.22 -20.26 -3.03
CA ALA A 103 7.43 -20.86 -2.50
C ALA A 103 7.19 -22.03 -1.52
N ASN A 104 5.94 -22.46 -1.32
CA ASN A 104 5.53 -23.51 -0.38
C ASN A 104 6.11 -23.28 1.03
N MET A 105 6.10 -22.01 1.46
CA MET A 105 6.63 -21.64 2.76
C MET A 105 5.83 -22.32 3.87
N ASN A 106 6.52 -22.86 4.89
CA ASN A 106 5.87 -23.43 6.07
C ASN A 106 4.83 -22.45 6.65
N HIS A 107 3.65 -22.97 7.02
CA HIS A 107 2.52 -22.16 7.49
C HIS A 107 2.89 -21.20 8.62
N ALA A 108 3.59 -21.66 9.67
CA ALA A 108 3.97 -20.80 10.80
C ALA A 108 4.90 -19.64 10.37
N LYS A 109 5.79 -19.91 9.42
CA LYS A 109 6.67 -18.90 8.84
C LYS A 109 5.89 -17.93 7.95
N LEU A 110 4.96 -18.42 7.13
CA LEU A 110 4.09 -17.61 6.29
C LEU A 110 3.25 -16.63 7.11
N ILE A 111 2.66 -17.10 8.22
CA ILE A 111 1.91 -16.25 9.15
C ILE A 111 2.82 -15.20 9.78
N THR A 112 4.01 -15.60 10.26
CA THR A 112 4.97 -14.67 10.86
C THR A 112 5.41 -13.57 9.89
N GLU A 113 5.71 -13.94 8.64
CA GLU A 113 6.09 -12.97 7.60
C GLU A 113 4.92 -12.08 7.20
N THR A 114 3.70 -12.62 7.13
CA THR A 114 2.49 -11.83 6.86
C THR A 114 2.26 -10.80 7.97
N LYS A 115 2.42 -11.18 9.24
CA LYS A 115 2.33 -10.24 10.36
C LYS A 115 3.32 -9.09 10.21
N LYS A 116 4.57 -9.37 9.85
CA LYS A 116 5.59 -8.34 9.64
C LYS A 116 5.27 -7.41 8.47
N LYS A 117 4.81 -7.97 7.34
CA LYS A 117 4.48 -7.18 6.14
C LYS A 117 3.33 -6.21 6.39
N PHE A 118 2.34 -6.63 7.16
CA PHE A 118 1.13 -5.84 7.42
C PHE A 118 1.18 -5.05 8.74
N ALA A 119 2.23 -5.24 9.56
CA ALA A 119 2.49 -4.39 10.72
C ALA A 119 2.81 -2.96 10.28
N ARG A 120 2.39 -2.01 11.11
CA ARG A 120 2.67 -0.58 10.94
C ARG A 120 2.75 0.08 12.32
N THR A 121 3.26 1.30 12.37
CA THR A 121 3.34 2.06 13.63
C THR A 121 1.97 2.12 14.31
N GLY A 122 1.89 1.65 15.56
CA GLY A 122 0.65 1.63 16.34
C GLY A 122 -0.35 0.51 15.98
N TYR A 123 -0.01 -0.42 15.07
CA TYR A 123 -0.88 -1.56 14.74
C TYR A 123 -0.07 -2.84 14.49
N ILE A 124 -0.35 -3.85 15.30
CA ILE A 124 0.21 -5.18 15.19
C ILE A 124 -0.87 -6.15 14.70
N VAL A 125 -0.55 -6.89 13.65
CA VAL A 125 -1.43 -7.92 13.10
C VAL A 125 -1.38 -9.16 13.99
N GLY A 126 -2.55 -9.59 14.49
CA GLY A 126 -2.69 -10.86 15.23
C GLY A 126 -2.58 -12.08 14.33
N THR A 127 -2.34 -13.25 14.90
CA THR A 127 -2.21 -14.51 14.15
C THR A 127 -3.46 -14.81 13.32
N ALA A 128 -4.67 -14.69 13.90
CA ALA A 128 -5.92 -14.92 13.18
C ALA A 128 -6.13 -13.96 11.99
N HIS A 129 -5.74 -12.68 12.15
CA HIS A 129 -5.81 -11.71 11.05
C HIS A 129 -4.81 -12.04 9.96
N ALA A 130 -3.59 -12.45 10.31
CA ALA A 130 -2.59 -12.87 9.34
C ALA A 130 -3.03 -14.11 8.54
N GLU A 131 -3.66 -15.09 9.19
CA GLU A 131 -4.26 -16.23 8.48
C GLU A 131 -5.37 -15.79 7.52
N ALA A 132 -6.23 -14.87 7.95
CA ALA A 132 -7.27 -14.32 7.08
C ALA A 132 -6.70 -13.52 5.90
N ILE A 133 -5.63 -12.76 6.11
CA ILE A 133 -4.90 -12.06 5.03
C ILE A 133 -4.31 -13.06 4.03
N VAL A 134 -3.67 -14.13 4.50
CA VAL A 134 -3.13 -15.18 3.61
C VAL A 134 -4.25 -15.80 2.77
N ARG A 135 -5.38 -16.14 3.38
CA ARG A 135 -6.55 -16.67 2.65
C ARG A 135 -7.10 -15.68 1.64
N ALA A 136 -7.23 -14.40 1.99
CA ALA A 136 -7.71 -13.36 1.08
C ALA A 136 -6.75 -13.16 -0.10
N ALA A 137 -5.44 -13.14 0.15
CA ALA A 137 -4.43 -13.04 -0.90
C ALA A 137 -4.48 -14.26 -1.84
N ASN A 138 -4.56 -15.46 -1.29
CA ASN A 138 -4.70 -16.68 -2.08
C ASN A 138 -5.98 -16.66 -2.93
N THR A 139 -7.13 -16.31 -2.34
CA THR A 139 -8.42 -16.33 -3.03
C THR A 139 -8.51 -15.29 -4.15
N HIS A 140 -8.03 -14.07 -3.92
CA HIS A 140 -8.25 -12.96 -4.85
C HIS A 140 -7.05 -12.66 -5.75
N LEU A 141 -5.82 -12.82 -5.27
CA LEU A 141 -4.62 -12.37 -5.98
C LEU A 141 -3.83 -13.52 -6.61
N CYS A 142 -3.91 -14.73 -6.07
CA CYS A 142 -3.17 -15.89 -6.56
C CYS A 142 -3.89 -17.23 -6.35
N PRO A 143 -5.11 -17.40 -6.89
CA PRO A 143 -5.92 -18.62 -6.68
C PRO A 143 -5.27 -19.88 -7.25
N SER A 144 -4.34 -19.74 -8.19
CA SER A 144 -3.60 -20.86 -8.79
C SER A 144 -2.38 -21.31 -7.99
N TYR A 145 -1.98 -20.60 -6.92
CA TYR A 145 -0.73 -20.88 -6.19
C TYR A 145 -0.90 -21.86 -5.02
N GLY A 146 -2.11 -22.39 -4.83
CA GLY A 146 -2.41 -23.47 -3.87
C GLY A 146 -2.94 -22.97 -2.52
N ALA A 147 -4.00 -23.63 -2.04
CA ALA A 147 -4.74 -23.38 -0.80
C ALA A 147 -4.14 -24.11 0.41
#